data_AF-A0A1F7UXG1-F1
#
_entry.id   AF-A0A1F7UXG1-F1
#
_cell.length_a   1.000
_cell.length_b   1.000
_cell.length_c   1.000
_cell.angle_alpha   90.00
_cell.angle_beta   90.00
_cell.angle_gamma   90.00
#
_symmetry.space_group_name_H-M   'P 1'
#
loop_
_entity.id
_entity.type
_entity.pdbx_description
1 polymer ?
#
loop_
_entity_poly.entity_id
_entity_poly.type
_entity_poly.pdbx_seq_one_letter_code
_entity_poly.pdbx_strand_id
1 'polypeptide(L)'
;MFIVLFFLVAAFVYGFSLGRDRVIVILVSLYMALAVVNYAPFIRDLSTEINIATSLFAFKISAFLGVFLALFFFLSRSAILHSLAAGKAPGKWWQVLLFSVLHAGLLVSIVLSFLPPDTLDYLAPATREIFTSEFGRFLWIILPIVAMVGLNGDESKT
;
A
#
# COMPACT_ATOMS: atom_id res chain seq x y z
N MET A 1 -15.01 -6.91 10.41
CA MET A 1 -14.20 -5.65 10.38
C MET A 1 -12.80 -5.84 10.96
N PHE A 2 -12.60 -6.59 12.04
CA PHE A 2 -11.25 -6.82 12.63
C PHE A 2 -10.34 -7.74 11.79
N ILE A 3 -10.91 -8.70 11.07
CA ILE A 3 -10.16 -9.71 10.30
C ILE A 3 -9.36 -9.11 9.13
N VAL A 4 -9.88 -8.09 8.45
CA VAL A 4 -9.18 -7.42 7.34
C VAL A 4 -7.99 -6.63 7.87
N LEU A 5 -8.21 -5.88 8.95
CA LEU A 5 -7.15 -5.12 9.61
C LEU A 5 -6.07 -6.07 10.16
N PHE A 6 -6.49 -7.20 10.75
CA PHE A 6 -5.60 -8.25 11.22
C PHE A 6 -4.79 -8.87 10.08
N PHE A 7 -5.41 -9.18 8.94
CA PHE A 7 -4.70 -9.69 7.76
C PHE A 7 -3.72 -8.68 7.18
N LEU A 8 -4.10 -7.39 7.19
CA LEU A 8 -3.23 -6.30 6.78
C LEU A 8 -2.02 -6.17 7.69
N VAL A 9 -2.23 -6.14 9.00
CA VAL A 9 -1.17 -6.09 10.00
C VAL A 9 -0.31 -7.36 9.93
N ALA A 10 -0.90 -8.54 9.75
CA ALA A 10 -0.16 -9.79 9.63
C ALA A 10 0.70 -9.81 8.35
N ALA A 11 0.15 -9.39 7.20
CA ALA A 11 0.93 -9.26 5.96
C ALA A 11 2.04 -8.22 6.10
N PHE A 12 1.78 -7.13 6.83
CA PHE A 12 2.74 -6.07 7.11
C PHE A 12 3.90 -6.55 8.01
N VAL A 13 3.58 -7.23 9.11
CA VAL A 13 4.55 -7.84 10.05
C VAL A 13 5.36 -8.93 9.35
N TYR A 14 4.73 -9.74 8.50
CA TYR A 14 5.44 -10.75 7.71
C TYR A 14 6.37 -10.11 6.68
N GLY A 15 5.94 -9.01 6.04
CA GLY A 15 6.76 -8.19 5.15
C GLY A 15 7.99 -7.60 5.85
N PHE A 16 7.86 -7.20 7.13
CA PHE A 16 8.96 -6.68 7.94
C PHE A 16 10.04 -7.73 8.24
N SER A 17 9.66 -9.00 8.35
CA SER A 17 10.60 -10.12 8.60
C SER A 17 11.48 -10.46 7.38
N LEU A 18 11.16 -9.95 6.19
CA LEU A 18 11.75 -10.43 4.94
C LEU A 18 12.89 -9.56 4.37
N GLY A 19 13.32 -8.51 5.07
CA GLY A 19 14.49 -7.68 4.74
C GLY A 19 14.24 -6.50 3.78
N ARG A 20 15.22 -5.59 3.66
CA ARG A 20 15.11 -4.30 2.93
C ARG A 20 14.78 -4.48 1.43
N ASP A 21 15.33 -5.50 0.78
CA ASP A 21 15.13 -5.72 -0.66
C ASP A 21 13.66 -5.94 -1.02
N ARG A 22 12.86 -6.37 -0.05
CA ARG A 22 11.43 -6.60 -0.25
C ARG A 22 10.59 -5.35 -0.08
N VAL A 23 11.10 -4.29 0.55
CA VAL A 23 10.37 -3.02 0.71
C VAL A 23 10.04 -2.41 -0.64
N ILE A 24 10.98 -2.44 -1.59
CA ILE A 24 10.76 -1.94 -2.96
C ILE A 24 9.70 -2.79 -3.65
N VAL A 25 9.80 -4.12 -3.54
CA VAL A 25 8.83 -5.05 -4.11
C VAL A 25 7.43 -4.79 -3.56
N ILE A 26 7.32 -4.56 -2.26
CA ILE A 26 6.07 -4.26 -1.58
C ILE A 26 5.46 -2.94 -2.07
N LEU A 27 6.26 -1.86 -2.14
CA LEU A 27 5.80 -0.57 -2.64
C LEU A 27 5.30 -0.69 -4.08
N VAL A 28 6.09 -1.30 -4.97
CA VAL A 28 5.69 -1.51 -6.38
C VAL A 28 4.39 -2.31 -6.46
N SER A 29 4.27 -3.37 -5.66
CA SER A 29 3.07 -4.21 -5.62
C SER A 29 1.85 -3.42 -5.12
N LEU A 30 2.01 -2.53 -4.15
CA LEU A 30 0.93 -1.65 -3.66
C LEU A 30 0.45 -0.68 -4.73
N TYR A 31 1.36 0.01 -5.43
CA TYR A 31 0.99 0.94 -6.48
C TYR A 31 0.29 0.23 -7.65
N MET A 32 0.83 -0.91 -8.07
CA MET A 32 0.22 -1.72 -9.13
C MET A 32 -1.16 -2.25 -8.70
N ALA A 33 -1.31 -2.75 -7.48
CA ALA A 33 -2.61 -3.21 -6.98
C ALA A 33 -3.63 -2.07 -6.89
N LEU A 34 -3.20 -0.89 -6.44
CA LEU A 34 -4.05 0.30 -6.40
C LEU A 34 -4.52 0.69 -7.80
N ALA A 35 -3.63 0.68 -8.79
CA ALA A 35 -3.99 0.95 -10.18
C ALA A 35 -4.96 -0.10 -10.73
N VAL A 36 -4.70 -1.39 -10.53
CA VAL A 36 -5.56 -2.47 -11.00
C VAL A 36 -6.97 -2.34 -10.43
N VAL A 37 -7.11 -2.12 -9.11
CA VAL A 37 -8.44 -2.03 -8.48
C VAL A 37 -9.19 -0.76 -8.88
N ASN A 38 -8.50 0.37 -9.02
CA ASN A 38 -9.15 1.64 -9.40
C ASN A 38 -9.63 1.66 -10.86
N TYR A 39 -8.95 0.94 -11.75
CA TYR A 39 -9.27 0.92 -13.19
C TYR A 39 -9.93 -0.39 -13.66
N ALA A 40 -10.18 -1.33 -12.76
CA ALA A 40 -10.85 -2.59 -13.06
C ALA A 40 -12.32 -2.37 -13.49
N PRO A 41 -12.72 -2.79 -14.71
CA PRO A 41 -14.10 -2.62 -15.18
C PRO A 41 -15.11 -3.43 -14.35
N PHE A 42 -14.71 -4.60 -13.85
CA PHE A 42 -15.56 -5.46 -13.02
C PHE A 42 -15.98 -4.79 -11.69
N ILE A 43 -15.17 -3.89 -11.13
CA ILE A 43 -15.55 -3.12 -9.92
C ILE A 43 -16.63 -2.08 -10.25
N ARG A 44 -16.61 -1.54 -11.47
CA ARG A 44 -17.58 -0.56 -11.97
C ARG A 44 -18.93 -1.23 -12.25
N ASP A 45 -18.94 -2.40 -12.88
CA ASP A 45 -20.17 -3.10 -13.26
C ASP A 45 -20.89 -3.70 -12.03
N LEU A 46 -20.16 -4.14 -11.01
CA LEU A 46 -20.78 -4.59 -9.74
C LEU A 46 -21.45 -3.44 -8.96
N SER A 47 -20.99 -2.20 -9.14
CA SER A 47 -21.55 -1.04 -8.44
C SER A 47 -22.95 -0.66 -8.92
N THR A 48 -23.33 -1.07 -10.14
CA THR A 48 -24.65 -0.82 -10.73
C THR A 48 -25.71 -1.86 -10.38
N GLU A 49 -25.31 -3.08 -10.00
CA GLU A 49 -26.26 -4.17 -9.66
C GLU A 49 -26.48 -4.36 -8.16
N ILE A 50 -25.54 -3.94 -7.30
CA ILE A 50 -25.59 -4.22 -5.87
C ILE A 50 -25.83 -2.94 -5.08
N ASN A 51 -27.08 -2.71 -4.68
CA ASN A 51 -27.53 -1.55 -3.89
C ASN A 51 -27.11 -1.62 -2.39
N ILE A 52 -25.95 -2.22 -2.10
CA ILE A 52 -25.45 -2.44 -0.75
C ILE A 52 -24.02 -1.89 -0.69
N ALA A 53 -23.87 -0.62 -0.31
CA ALA A 53 -22.58 0.05 -0.16
C ALA A 53 -21.58 -0.75 0.72
N THR A 54 -22.11 -1.49 1.69
CA THR A 54 -21.33 -2.34 2.61
C THR A 54 -20.66 -3.54 1.94
N SER A 55 -21.29 -4.16 0.94
CA SER A 55 -20.73 -5.33 0.25
C SER A 55 -19.67 -4.91 -0.78
N LEU A 56 -19.88 -3.77 -1.46
CA LEU A 56 -18.93 -3.22 -2.42
C LEU A 56 -17.62 -2.80 -1.77
N PHE A 57 -17.67 -2.20 -0.58
CA PHE A 57 -16.48 -1.86 0.19
C PHE A 57 -15.62 -3.08 0.54
N ALA A 58 -16.26 -4.11 1.12
CA ALA A 58 -15.57 -5.34 1.51
C ALA A 58 -14.96 -6.04 0.29
N PHE A 59 -15.67 -6.01 -0.85
CA PHE A 59 -15.16 -6.51 -2.11
C PHE A 59 -13.93 -5.73 -2.60
N LYS A 60 -13.97 -4.38 -2.60
CA LYS A 60 -12.83 -3.54 -3.02
C LYS A 60 -11.57 -3.80 -2.20
N ILE A 61 -11.68 -3.89 -0.87
CA ILE A 61 -10.54 -4.27 -0.02
C ILE A 61 -10.06 -5.67 -0.36
N SER A 62 -10.96 -6.64 -0.46
CA SER A 62 -10.57 -8.03 -0.73
C SER A 62 -9.88 -8.17 -2.08
N ALA A 63 -10.38 -7.49 -3.11
CA ALA A 63 -9.76 -7.41 -4.43
C ALA A 63 -8.39 -6.74 -4.36
N PHE A 64 -8.27 -5.60 -3.66
CA PHE A 64 -6.99 -4.91 -3.47
C PHE A 64 -5.96 -5.81 -2.78
N LEU A 65 -6.34 -6.44 -1.67
CA LEU A 65 -5.46 -7.32 -0.92
C LEU A 65 -5.08 -8.56 -1.74
N GLY A 66 -6.04 -9.16 -2.45
CA GLY A 66 -5.80 -10.31 -3.32
C GLY A 66 -4.83 -9.99 -4.46
N VAL A 67 -5.05 -8.87 -5.16
CA VAL A 67 -4.15 -8.41 -6.23
C VAL A 67 -2.78 -8.03 -5.67
N PHE A 68 -2.73 -7.33 -4.54
CA PHE A 68 -1.48 -6.98 -3.87
C PHE A 68 -0.67 -8.22 -3.49
N LEU A 69 -1.28 -9.22 -2.85
CA LEU A 69 -0.61 -10.45 -2.44
C LEU A 69 -0.13 -11.27 -3.65
N ALA A 70 -0.97 -11.36 -4.69
CA ALA A 70 -0.59 -12.00 -5.94
C ALA A 70 0.63 -11.30 -6.55
N LEU A 71 0.56 -9.99 -6.77
CA LEU A 71 1.67 -9.21 -7.32
C LEU A 71 2.92 -9.34 -6.45
N PHE A 72 2.80 -9.17 -5.13
CA PHE A 72 3.91 -9.30 -4.21
C PHE A 72 4.62 -10.65 -4.34
N PHE A 73 3.87 -11.76 -4.42
CA PHE A 73 4.47 -13.08 -4.55
C PHE A 73 5.12 -13.31 -5.92
N PHE A 74 4.47 -12.88 -7.01
CA PHE A 74 5.00 -12.98 -8.36
C PHE A 74 6.26 -12.13 -8.54
N LEU A 75 6.22 -10.88 -8.06
CA LEU A 75 7.32 -9.92 -8.13
C LEU A 75 8.46 -10.32 -7.19
N SER A 76 8.17 -10.87 -6.02
CA SER A 76 9.20 -11.36 -5.08
C SER A 76 9.97 -12.56 -5.62
N ARG A 77 9.40 -13.33 -6.56
CA ARG A 77 10.09 -14.41 -7.28
C ARG A 77 10.75 -13.94 -8.57
N SER A 78 10.42 -12.75 -9.06
CA SER A 78 10.96 -12.22 -10.31
C SER A 78 12.38 -11.69 -10.12
N ALA A 79 13.30 -12.24 -10.91
CA ALA A 79 14.71 -11.82 -10.92
C ALA A 79 14.90 -10.34 -11.31
N ILE A 80 13.91 -9.74 -12.00
CA ILE A 80 13.96 -8.34 -12.49
C ILE A 80 13.96 -7.35 -11.32
N LEU A 81 13.18 -7.61 -10.28
CA LEU A 81 13.17 -6.75 -9.09
C LEU A 81 14.31 -7.08 -8.15
N HIS A 82 14.77 -8.33 -8.17
CA HIS A 82 15.96 -8.71 -7.43
C HIS A 82 17.20 -7.99 -7.96
N SER A 83 17.37 -7.82 -9.28
CA SER A 83 18.49 -7.03 -9.82
C SER A 83 18.39 -5.53 -9.50
N LEU A 84 17.18 -4.97 -9.42
CA LEU A 84 16.95 -3.58 -8.99
C LEU A 84 17.22 -3.36 -7.48
N ALA A 85 17.22 -4.42 -6.68
CA ALA A 85 17.47 -4.39 -5.24
C ALA A 85 18.90 -4.85 -4.86
N ALA A 86 19.45 -5.85 -5.56
CA ALA A 86 20.70 -6.55 -5.24
C ALA A 86 21.97 -5.72 -5.48
N GLY A 87 21.90 -4.65 -6.28
CA GLY A 87 23.03 -3.74 -6.52
C GLY A 87 23.23 -2.68 -5.43
N LYS A 88 22.46 -2.71 -4.33
CA LYS A 88 22.41 -1.62 -3.35
C LYS A 88 23.07 -2.04 -2.04
N ALA A 89 24.04 -1.25 -1.55
CA ALA A 89 24.70 -1.45 -0.25
C ALA A 89 23.68 -1.67 0.88
N PRO A 90 23.95 -2.44 1.96
CA PRO A 90 22.97 -2.67 3.03
C PRO A 90 22.45 -1.34 3.58
N GLY A 91 21.16 -1.09 3.39
CA GLY A 91 20.55 0.21 3.68
C GLY A 91 20.56 0.45 5.18
N LYS A 92 20.83 1.71 5.55
CA LYS A 92 20.89 2.12 6.96
C LYS A 92 19.59 1.72 7.65
N TRP A 93 19.68 1.21 8.89
CA TRP A 93 18.52 0.78 9.68
C TRP A 93 17.40 1.84 9.76
N TRP A 94 17.77 3.12 9.76
CA TRP A 94 16.82 4.24 9.74
C TRP A 94 16.00 4.32 8.44
N GLN A 95 16.58 3.98 7.28
CA GLN A 95 15.84 3.93 6.01
C GLN A 95 14.75 2.86 6.09
N VAL A 96 15.04 1.70 6.68
CA VAL A 96 14.07 0.62 6.87
C VAL A 96 12.90 1.11 7.73
N LEU A 97 13.17 1.84 8.80
CA LEU A 97 12.15 2.42 9.66
C LEU A 97 11.29 3.45 8.91
N LEU A 98 11.91 4.39 8.20
CA LEU A 98 11.19 5.39 7.39
C LEU A 98 10.27 4.73 6.37
N PHE A 99 10.79 3.79 5.57
CA PHE A 99 9.98 3.10 4.58
C PHE A 99 8.86 2.26 5.20
N SER A 100 9.07 1.71 6.40
CA SER A 100 8.02 1.00 7.13
C SER A 100 6.89 1.95 7.53
N VAL A 101 7.21 3.13 8.06
CA VAL A 101 6.18 4.13 8.39
C VAL A 101 5.44 4.60 7.14
N LEU A 102 6.17 4.90 6.06
CA LEU A 102 5.58 5.38 4.81
C LEU A 102 4.68 4.32 4.16
N HIS A 103 5.12 3.08 4.15
CA HIS A 103 4.32 1.96 3.65
C HIS A 103 3.08 1.74 4.53
N ALA A 104 3.21 1.69 5.85
CA ALA A 104 2.06 1.52 6.74
C ALA A 104 1.02 2.63 6.53
N GLY A 105 1.47 3.88 6.46
CA GLY A 105 0.58 5.03 6.28
C GLY A 105 -0.10 5.06 4.91
N LEU A 106 0.61 4.72 3.83
CA LEU A 106 0.01 4.55 2.50
C LEU A 106 -1.07 3.47 2.52
N LEU A 107 -0.78 2.32 3.13
CA LEU A 107 -1.69 1.21 3.20
C LEU A 107 -2.96 1.58 3.96
N VAL A 108 -2.83 2.26 5.11
CA VAL A 108 -3.97 2.78 5.88
C VAL A 108 -4.76 3.77 5.03
N SER A 109 -4.10 4.70 4.34
CA SER A 109 -4.77 5.68 3.48
C SER A 109 -5.57 5.02 2.35
N ILE A 110 -5.02 4.01 1.68
CA ILE A 110 -5.72 3.25 0.62
C ILE A 110 -6.95 2.55 1.18
N VAL A 111 -6.80 1.84 2.30
CA VAL A 111 -7.91 1.09 2.90
C VAL A 111 -9.03 2.04 3.34
N LEU A 112 -8.68 3.16 3.97
CA LEU A 112 -9.63 4.20 4.35
C LEU A 112 -10.28 4.88 3.15
N SER A 113 -9.61 4.95 2.00
CA SER A 113 -10.20 5.50 0.77
C SER A 113 -11.34 4.65 0.20
N PHE A 114 -11.42 3.37 0.59
CA PHE A 114 -12.50 2.49 0.18
C PHE A 114 -13.72 2.55 1.10
N LEU A 115 -13.57 3.09 2.31
CA LEU A 115 -14.66 3.17 3.29
C LEU A 115 -15.81 4.06 2.78
N PRO A 116 -17.08 3.66 3.03
CA PRO A 116 -18.22 4.53 2.81
C PRO A 116 -18.11 5.83 3.63
N PRO A 117 -18.61 6.97 3.12
CA PRO A 117 -18.55 8.26 3.82
C PRO A 117 -19.10 8.20 5.25
N ASP A 118 -20.22 7.51 5.43
CA ASP A 118 -20.90 7.36 6.73
C ASP A 118 -20.04 6.65 7.78
N THR A 119 -19.09 5.81 7.34
CA THR A 119 -18.17 5.12 8.24
C THR A 119 -16.95 5.95 8.64
N LEU A 120 -16.63 7.00 7.86
CA LEU A 120 -15.51 7.89 8.15
C LEU A 120 -15.83 8.83 9.32
N ASP A 121 -17.10 9.08 9.61
CA ASP A 121 -17.54 9.95 10.71
C ASP A 121 -17.31 9.32 12.09
N TYR A 122 -17.11 8.01 12.16
CA TYR A 122 -16.71 7.31 13.40
C TYR A 122 -15.20 7.35 13.66
N LEU A 123 -14.39 7.87 12.74
CA LEU A 123 -12.95 8.02 12.93
C LEU A 123 -12.65 9.29 13.74
N ALA A 124 -11.55 9.25 14.50
CA ALA A 124 -11.04 10.46 15.13
C ALA A 124 -10.76 11.55 14.07
N PRO A 125 -11.05 12.83 14.34
CA PRO A 125 -10.88 13.92 13.37
C PRO A 125 -9.47 13.98 12.77
N ALA A 126 -8.44 13.80 13.60
CA ALA A 126 -7.05 13.78 13.16
C ALA A 126 -6.76 12.63 12.18
N THR A 127 -7.30 11.43 12.42
CA THR A 127 -7.13 10.28 11.52
C THR A 127 -7.81 10.54 10.17
N ARG A 128 -9.01 11.12 10.20
CA ARG A 128 -9.73 11.50 8.98
C ARG A 128 -8.93 12.54 8.18
N GLU A 129 -8.42 13.57 8.83
CA GLU A 129 -7.64 14.63 8.18
C GLU A 129 -6.34 14.10 7.58
N ILE A 130 -5.58 13.28 8.31
CA ILE A 130 -4.28 12.78 7.87
C ILE A 130 -4.38 11.75 6.74
N PHE A 131 -5.37 10.84 6.79
CA PHE A 131 -5.41 9.68 5.88
C PHE A 131 -6.49 9.75 4.81
N THR A 132 -7.53 10.58 5.00
CA THR A 132 -8.71 10.60 4.11
C THR A 132 -8.94 11.94 3.44
N SER A 133 -8.31 13.03 3.88
CA SER A 133 -8.33 14.27 3.10
C SER A 133 -7.69 14.06 1.74
N GLU A 134 -8.09 14.85 0.74
CA GLU A 134 -7.50 14.77 -0.61
C GLU A 134 -5.98 15.02 -0.56
N PHE A 135 -5.57 16.01 0.23
CA PHE A 135 -4.16 16.34 0.43
C PHE A 135 -3.41 15.26 1.22
N GLY A 136 -4.01 14.70 2.27
CA GLY A 136 -3.42 13.60 3.04
C GLY A 136 -3.19 12.36 2.17
N ARG A 137 -4.20 11.95 1.39
CA ARG A 137 -4.09 10.85 0.43
C ARG A 137 -2.98 11.09 -0.59
N PHE A 138 -2.92 12.30 -1.15
CA PHE A 138 -1.86 12.70 -2.08
C PHE A 138 -0.46 12.59 -1.46
N LEU A 139 -0.28 13.09 -0.23
CA LEU A 139 0.99 12.99 0.49
C LEU A 139 1.39 11.54 0.73
N TRP A 140 0.46 10.68 1.19
CA TRP A 140 0.76 9.27 1.43
C TRP A 140 1.13 8.51 0.14
N ILE A 141 0.59 8.90 -1.00
CA ILE A 141 0.94 8.34 -2.32
C ILE A 141 2.31 8.84 -2.79
N ILE A 142 2.69 10.09 -2.54
CA ILE A 142 3.93 10.67 -3.08
C ILE A 142 5.14 10.43 -2.18
N LEU A 143 4.97 10.50 -0.85
CA LEU A 143 6.08 10.37 0.10
C LEU A 143 6.94 9.12 -0.11
N PRO A 144 6.38 7.91 -0.32
CA PRO A 144 7.20 6.72 -0.55
C PRO A 144 7.99 6.79 -1.85
N ILE A 145 7.45 7.44 -2.89
CA ILE A 145 8.14 7.64 -4.19
C ILE A 145 9.30 8.60 -4.00
N VAL A 146 9.06 9.74 -3.36
CA VAL A 146 10.10 10.75 -3.09
C VAL A 146 11.20 10.17 -2.20
N ALA A 147 10.84 9.41 -1.17
CA ALA A 147 11.81 8.72 -0.32
C ALA A 147 12.64 7.70 -1.11
N MET A 148 12.01 6.95 -2.03
CA MET A 148 12.71 5.99 -2.88
C MET A 148 13.68 6.67 -3.85
N VAL A 149 13.31 7.80 -4.46
CA VAL A 149 14.19 8.55 -5.37
C VAL A 149 15.29 9.28 -4.61
N GLY A 150 14.94 9.99 -3.55
CA GLY A 150 15.87 10.82 -2.77
C GLY A 150 16.92 10.02 -2.01
N LEU A 151 16.55 8.88 -1.43
CA LEU A 151 17.51 8.04 -0.69
C LEU A 151 18.41 7.22 -1.61
N ASN A 152 17.96 6.89 -2.83
CA ASN A 152 18.80 6.20 -3.82
C ASN A 152 19.87 7.12 -4.45
N GLY A 153 19.65 8.44 -4.49
CA GLY A 153 20.59 9.39 -5.09
C GLY A 153 21.84 9.68 -4.25
N ASP A 154 21.82 9.35 -2.96
CA ASP A 154 22.91 9.65 -2.02
C ASP A 154 23.99 8.55 -2.00
N GLU A 155 23.60 7.29 -2.25
CA GLU A 155 24.52 6.15 -2.29
C GLU A 155 25.37 6.07 -3.58
N SER A 156 25.04 6.85 -4.62
CA SER A 156 25.83 6.90 -5.86
C SER A 156 26.98 7.92 -5.84
N LYS A 157 27.17 8.64 -4.72
CA LYS A 157 28.16 9.71 -4.57
C LYS A 157 29.27 9.41 -3.56
N THR A 158 29.27 8.22 -2.95
CA THR A 158 30.30 7.77 -2.01
C THR A 158 31.10 6.63 -2.58
#